data_AF-A0A3C1HEJ8-F1
#
_entry.id   AF-A0A3C1HEJ8-F1
#
_cell.length_a   1.000
_cell.length_b   1.000
_cell.length_c   1.000
_cell.angle_alpha   90.00
_cell.angle_beta   90.00
_cell.angle_gamma   90.00
#
_symmetry.space_group_name_H-M   'P 1'
#
loop_
_entity.id
_entity.type
_entity.pdbx_description
1 polymer ?
#
loop_
_entity_poly.entity_id
_entity_poly.type
_entity_poly.pdbx_seq_one_letter_code
_entity_poly.pdbx_strand_id
1 'polypeptide(L)'
;MHAISSWEEVPLFESETAEAAFWQETRVDLRLMENSTVPGGELGESVSITLRMDPRLLSRIKRVARSRYLNYQSMIKQWISERLESEMRDR
;
A
#
# COMPACT_ATOMS: atom_id res chain seq x y z
N MET A 1 24.91 -6.55 -24.48
CA MET A 1 24.30 -6.50 -23.13
C MET A 1 22.80 -6.27 -23.28
N HIS A 2 22.03 -7.35 -23.10
CA HIS A 2 20.56 -7.33 -23.15
C HIS A 2 20.02 -6.84 -21.80
N ALA A 3 19.07 -5.91 -21.80
CA ALA A 3 18.41 -5.49 -20.56
C ALA A 3 17.06 -6.21 -20.44
N ILE A 4 16.85 -6.98 -19.37
CA ILE A 4 15.55 -7.61 -19.10
C ILE A 4 14.60 -6.61 -18.47
N SER A 5 13.37 -6.58 -18.97
CA SER A 5 12.30 -5.67 -18.54
C SER A 5 11.22 -6.38 -17.71
N SER A 6 11.17 -7.71 -17.78
CA SER A 6 10.32 -8.59 -16.99
C SER A 6 11.11 -9.75 -16.37
N TRP A 7 10.72 -10.19 -15.18
CA TRP A 7 11.29 -11.40 -14.55
C TRP A 7 10.91 -12.69 -15.28
N GLU A 8 9.89 -12.67 -16.12
CA GLU A 8 9.49 -13.81 -16.97
C GLU A 8 10.52 -14.10 -18.08
N GLU A 9 11.39 -13.14 -18.38
CA GLU A 9 12.48 -13.30 -19.35
C GLU A 9 13.66 -14.10 -18.77
N VAL A 10 13.69 -14.34 -17.46
CA VAL A 10 14.73 -15.14 -16.79
C VAL A 10 14.34 -16.62 -16.86
N PRO A 11 15.10 -17.47 -17.59
CA PRO A 11 14.79 -18.89 -17.67
C PRO A 11 15.14 -19.60 -16.37
N LEU A 12 14.55 -20.80 -16.16
CA LEU A 12 14.99 -21.70 -15.11
C LEU A 12 16.33 -22.31 -15.52
N PHE A 13 17.37 -22.10 -14.71
CA PHE A 13 18.70 -22.63 -14.98
C PHE A 13 18.85 -24.05 -14.44
N GLU A 14 19.47 -24.92 -15.24
CA GLU A 14 19.80 -26.29 -14.81
C GLU A 14 21.10 -26.37 -13.98
N SER A 15 21.95 -25.34 -14.06
CA SER A 15 23.20 -25.24 -13.31
C SER A 15 23.66 -23.80 -13.10
N GLU A 16 24.48 -23.58 -12.05
CA GLU A 16 25.09 -22.28 -11.76
C GLU A 16 25.98 -21.76 -12.90
N THR A 17 26.60 -22.67 -13.67
CA THR A 17 27.41 -22.28 -14.84
C THR A 17 26.56 -21.68 -15.96
N ALA A 18 25.34 -22.18 -16.14
CA ALA A 18 24.39 -21.63 -17.13
C ALA A 18 23.87 -20.25 -16.70
N GLU A 19 23.61 -20.08 -15.41
CA GLU A 19 23.23 -18.79 -14.83
C GLU A 19 24.34 -17.74 -14.98
N ALA A 20 25.60 -18.11 -14.67
CA ALA A 20 26.73 -17.19 -14.80
C ALA A 20 26.94 -16.72 -16.25
N ALA A 21 26.79 -17.62 -17.22
CA ALA A 21 26.87 -17.27 -18.65
C ALA A 21 25.76 -16.29 -19.05
N PHE A 22 24.53 -16.52 -18.57
CA PHE A 22 23.41 -15.63 -18.81
C PHE A 22 23.65 -14.20 -18.28
N TRP A 23 24.14 -14.06 -17.05
CA TRP A 23 24.39 -12.73 -16.43
C TRP A 23 25.64 -12.01 -16.98
N GLN A 24 26.50 -12.68 -17.74
CA GLN A 24 27.57 -12.01 -18.48
C GLN A 24 27.02 -11.20 -19.66
N GLU A 25 25.94 -11.66 -20.27
CA GLU A 25 25.35 -11.06 -21.47
C GLU A 25 24.09 -10.23 -21.17
N THR A 26 23.44 -10.52 -20.04
CA THR A 26 22.17 -9.92 -19.62
C THR A 26 22.33 -9.07 -18.37
N ARG A 27 21.63 -7.93 -18.32
CA ARG A 27 21.54 -7.04 -17.15
C ARG A 27 20.07 -6.77 -16.81
N VAL A 28 19.79 -6.47 -15.54
CA VAL A 28 18.45 -6.04 -15.10
C VAL A 28 18.23 -4.59 -15.50
N ASP A 29 17.07 -4.25 -16.10
CA ASP A 29 16.72 -2.86 -16.36
C ASP A 29 16.53 -2.08 -15.04
N LEU A 30 16.93 -0.82 -15.02
CA LEU A 30 16.84 0.04 -13.83
C LEU A 30 15.41 0.11 -13.28
N ARG A 31 14.39 0.13 -14.15
CA ARG A 31 12.99 0.16 -13.72
C ARG A 31 12.53 -1.16 -13.13
N LEU A 32 12.99 -2.29 -13.68
CA LEU A 32 12.69 -3.62 -13.12
C LEU A 32 13.36 -3.77 -11.75
N MET A 33 14.56 -3.23 -11.58
CA MET A 33 15.28 -3.20 -10.32
C MET A 33 14.60 -2.28 -9.29
N GLU A 34 14.14 -1.08 -9.68
CA GLU A 34 13.32 -0.21 -8.84
C GLU A 34 12.03 -0.92 -8.40
N ASN A 35 11.31 -1.56 -9.32
CA ASN A 35 10.07 -2.29 -9.02
C ASN A 35 10.27 -3.51 -8.10
N SER A 36 11.45 -4.12 -8.12
CA SER A 36 11.79 -5.28 -7.27
C SER A 36 12.42 -4.91 -5.93
N THR A 37 12.96 -3.69 -5.81
CA THR A 37 13.53 -3.17 -4.56
C THR A 37 12.50 -2.44 -3.70
N VAL A 38 11.36 -2.03 -4.25
CA VAL A 38 10.23 -1.52 -3.45
C VAL A 38 9.52 -2.71 -2.79
N PRO A 39 9.66 -2.89 -1.46
CA PRO A 39 8.79 -3.80 -0.74
C PRO A 39 7.43 -3.11 -0.63
N GLY A 40 6.45 -3.49 -1.45
CA GLY A 40 5.03 -3.27 -1.18
C GLY A 40 4.59 -1.81 -1.00
N GLY A 41 4.78 -0.96 -2.02
CA GLY A 41 4.36 0.46 -2.02
C GLY A 41 2.86 0.75 -1.90
N GLU A 42 1.99 -0.20 -1.53
CA GLU A 42 0.54 0.05 -1.37
C GLU A 42 -0.07 -0.53 -0.08
N LEU A 43 0.74 -0.96 0.89
CA LEU A 43 0.22 -1.47 2.17
C LEU A 43 0.78 -0.67 3.35
N GLY A 44 0.26 0.55 3.55
CA GLY A 44 0.35 1.17 4.88
C GLY A 44 0.52 2.67 4.99
N GLU A 45 0.70 3.41 3.89
CA GLU A 45 0.83 4.87 4.03
C GLU A 45 -0.51 5.53 4.32
N SER A 46 -0.75 5.84 5.59
CA SER A 46 -1.86 6.69 5.99
C SER A 46 -1.65 8.10 5.49
N VAL A 47 -2.48 8.56 4.57
CA VAL A 47 -2.47 9.95 4.10
C VAL A 47 -3.19 10.84 5.12
N SER A 48 -2.54 11.94 5.51
CA SER A 48 -3.16 12.96 6.36
C SER A 48 -4.19 13.76 5.57
N ILE A 49 -5.41 13.86 6.08
CA ILE A 49 -6.48 14.67 5.49
C ILE A 49 -6.90 15.79 6.46
N THR A 50 -7.34 16.92 5.91
CA THR A 50 -7.95 18.00 6.70
C THR A 50 -9.46 18.07 6.40
N LEU A 51 -10.28 17.95 7.45
CA LEU A 51 -11.73 18.04 7.36
C LEU A 51 -12.25 19.19 8.24
N ARG A 52 -13.08 20.07 7.68
CA ARG A 52 -13.77 21.13 8.43
C ARG A 52 -15.14 20.63 8.89
N MET A 53 -15.52 20.94 10.12
CA MET A 53 -16.83 20.59 10.69
C MET A 53 -17.29 21.61 11.73
N ASP A 54 -18.60 21.64 11.97
CA ASP A 54 -19.19 22.48 13.01
C ASP A 54 -18.64 22.13 14.42
N PRO A 55 -18.26 23.12 15.26
CA PRO A 55 -17.73 22.88 16.60
C PRO A 55 -18.66 22.06 17.51
N ARG A 56 -19.98 22.20 17.37
CA ARG A 56 -20.98 21.44 18.14
C ARG A 56 -20.98 19.98 17.73
N LEU A 57 -20.84 19.69 16.44
CA LEU A 57 -20.70 18.32 15.94
C LEU A 57 -19.43 17.67 16.50
N LEU A 58 -18.29 18.34 16.40
CA LEU A 58 -17.02 17.84 16.96
C LEU A 58 -17.13 17.57 18.47
N SER A 59 -17.80 18.45 19.21
CA SER A 59 -18.01 18.28 20.65
C SER A 59 -18.85 17.03 20.98
N ARG A 60 -19.90 16.75 20.19
CA ARG A 60 -20.70 15.53 20.32
C ARG A 60 -19.88 14.28 20.03
N ILE A 61 -19.05 14.30 18.99
CA ILE A 61 -18.14 13.19 18.63
C ILE A 61 -17.15 12.93 19.78
N LYS A 62 -16.50 13.97 20.31
CA LYS A 62 -15.57 13.83 21.45
C LYS A 62 -16.23 13.22 22.68
N ARG A 63 -17.48 13.58 22.97
CA ARG A 63 -18.24 13.00 24.10
C ARG A 63 -18.48 11.51 23.93
N VAL A 64 -18.88 11.07 22.72
CA VAL A 64 -19.10 9.65 22.41
C VAL A 64 -17.79 8.86 22.41
N ALA A 65 -16.70 9.44 21.88
CA ALA A 65 -15.38 8.82 21.91
C ALA A 65 -14.92 8.57 23.35
N ARG A 66 -15.08 9.59 24.22
CA ARG A 66 -14.74 9.49 25.63
C ARG A 66 -15.53 8.41 26.36
N SER A 67 -16.84 8.29 26.10
CA SER A 67 -17.65 7.24 26.73
C SER A 67 -17.28 5.83 26.27
N ARG A 68 -16.58 5.69 25.13
CA ARG A 68 -16.07 4.42 24.60
C ARG A 68 -14.57 4.22 24.83
N TYR A 69 -13.93 5.11 25.61
CA TYR A 69 -12.48 5.07 25.86
C TYR A 69 -11.62 5.09 24.59
N LEU A 70 -12.06 5.80 23.54
CA LEU A 70 -11.36 5.94 22.26
C LEU A 70 -10.94 7.39 21.96
N ASN A 71 -9.90 7.57 21.14
CA ASN A 71 -9.58 8.87 20.56
C ASN A 71 -10.64 9.24 19.50
N TYR A 72 -11.10 10.49 19.51
CA TYR A 72 -12.13 10.95 18.56
C TYR A 72 -11.68 10.84 17.10
N GLN A 73 -10.39 10.98 16.79
CA GLN A 73 -9.86 10.83 15.43
C GLN A 73 -9.96 9.38 14.96
N SER A 74 -9.58 8.43 15.81
CA SER A 74 -9.72 6.99 15.54
C SER A 74 -11.19 6.61 15.37
N MET A 75 -12.08 7.17 16.20
CA MET A 75 -13.51 6.93 16.10
C MET A 75 -14.10 7.45 14.78
N ILE A 76 -13.69 8.65 14.34
CA ILE A 76 -14.09 9.18 13.02
C ILE A 76 -13.60 8.27 11.89
N LYS A 77 -12.35 7.82 11.95
CA LYS A 77 -11.78 6.88 10.96
C LYS A 77 -12.62 5.60 10.87
N GLN A 78 -12.94 5.01 12.02
CA GLN A 78 -13.74 3.78 12.10
C GLN A 78 -15.14 3.98 11.49
N TRP A 79 -15.85 5.05 11.86
CA TRP A 79 -17.19 5.31 11.32
C TRP A 79 -17.20 5.54 9.80
N ILE A 80 -16.17 6.20 9.26
CA ILE A 80 -16.06 6.39 7.81
C ILE A 80 -15.85 5.03 7.12
N SER A 81 -14.98 4.18 7.65
CA SER A 81 -14.76 2.82 7.14
C SER A 81 -16.04 1.99 7.17
N GLU A 82 -16.74 1.96 8.31
CA GLU A 82 -18.00 1.21 8.47
C GLU A 82 -19.07 1.70 7.48
N ARG A 83 -19.18 3.02 7.29
CA ARG A 83 -20.16 3.59 6.36
C ARG A 83 -19.80 3.28 4.91
N LEU A 84 -18.52 3.35 4.54
CA LEU A 84 -18.05 3.03 3.20
C LEU A 84 -18.30 1.55 2.86
N GLU A 85 -17.98 0.64 3.79
CA GLU A 85 -18.26 -0.78 3.60
C GLU A 85 -19.75 -1.07 3.44
N SER A 86 -20.62 -0.39 4.19
CA SER A 86 -22.07 -0.51 4.02
C SER A 86 -22.52 -0.10 2.63
N GLU A 87 -22.05 1.06 2.14
CA GLU A 87 -22.40 1.56 0.80
C GLU A 87 -21.85 0.67 -0.33
N MET A 88 -20.73 -0.02 -0.10
CA MET A 88 -20.18 -0.99 -1.05
C MET A 88 -20.95 -2.31 -1.07
N ARG A 89 -21.53 -2.74 0.07
CA ARG A 89 -22.37 -3.95 0.14
C ARG A 89 -23.75 -3.76 -0.48
N ASP A 90 -24.27 -2.54 -0.46
CA ASP A 90 -25.60 -2.21 -0.99
C ASP A 90 -25.59 -1.90 -2.51
N ARG A 91 -24.45 -2.07 -3.18
CA ARG A 91 -24.26 -1.95 -4.64
C ARG A 91 -24.00 -3.31 -5.27
#